data_AF-A0A8C4Q1V1-F1
#
_entry.id   AF-A0A8C4Q1V1-F1
#
_cell.length_a   1.000
_cell.length_b   1.000
_cell.length_c   1.000
_cell.angle_alpha   90.00
_cell.angle_beta   90.00
_cell.angle_gamma   90.00
#
_symmetry.space_group_name_H-M   'P 1'
#
loop_
_entity.id
_entity.type
_entity.pdbx_description
1 polymer ?
#
loop_
_entity_poly.entity_id
_entity_poly.type
_entity_poly.pdbx_seq_one_letter_code
_entity_poly.pdbx_strand_id
1 'polypeptide(L)'
;MLHLALEQRNLSSLQDVRIGQTVISKHKNNRYYHCEVIGLSTQVFYEVNFDDGSFSDNLYPGDIVSHNCLQYGPPAPDDVVQVQWTDTHLYSAKFVAMHTVHVFQVEFEDGSQLTTKREDVYTLDEELPKRVRSKLSQASSMRFNDVFYGDDVQEAKRQRVVNPKYIGDFVENPDLHFLDNTFPVQSRHAT
;
A
#
# COMPACT_ATOMS: atom_id res chain seq x y z
N MET A 1 -5.98 32.35 -13.23
CA MET A 1 -6.89 31.44 -13.96
C MET A 1 -6.17 30.26 -14.63
N LEU A 2 -4.88 30.35 -15.02
CA LEU A 2 -4.15 29.22 -15.64
C LEU A 2 -3.56 28.20 -14.66
N HIS A 3 -3.37 28.53 -13.38
CA HIS A 3 -2.76 27.62 -12.39
C HIS A 3 -3.71 26.48 -11.95
N LEU A 4 -5.03 26.73 -11.93
CA LEU A 4 -6.04 25.74 -11.52
C LEU A 4 -6.30 24.62 -12.54
N ALA A 5 -5.87 24.79 -13.79
CA ALA A 5 -6.21 23.85 -14.87
C ALA A 5 -5.22 22.66 -14.98
N LEU A 6 -3.98 22.80 -14.49
CA LEU A 6 -2.99 21.73 -14.56
C LEU A 6 -3.21 20.68 -13.46
N GLU A 7 -3.65 21.11 -12.27
CA GLU A 7 -4.03 20.20 -11.18
C GLU A 7 -5.29 19.39 -11.53
N GLN A 8 -6.28 20.02 -12.16
CA GLN A 8 -7.50 19.34 -12.60
C GLN A 8 -7.26 18.29 -13.70
N ARG A 9 -6.25 18.48 -14.56
CA ARG A 9 -5.95 17.53 -15.64
C ARG A 9 -5.33 16.23 -15.15
N ASN A 10 -4.49 16.25 -14.11
CA ASN A 10 -3.96 15.03 -13.50
C ASN A 10 -4.98 14.30 -12.61
N LEU A 11 -5.92 15.04 -12.01
CA LEU A 11 -7.04 14.46 -11.24
C LEU A 11 -8.07 13.75 -12.12
N SER A 12 -8.24 14.18 -13.38
CA SER A 12 -9.25 13.63 -14.29
C SER A 12 -8.94 12.25 -14.87
N SER A 13 -7.69 11.79 -14.81
CA SER A 13 -7.27 10.47 -15.35
C SER A 13 -7.31 9.33 -14.32
N LEU A 14 -7.58 9.65 -13.06
CA LEU A 14 -7.59 8.73 -11.95
C LEU A 14 -8.96 8.85 -11.28
N GLN A 15 -9.88 7.96 -11.68
CA GLN A 15 -11.31 7.93 -11.32
C GLN A 15 -11.65 8.49 -9.94
N ASP A 16 -12.77 9.20 -9.86
CA ASP A 16 -13.33 9.80 -8.66
C ASP A 16 -13.69 8.69 -7.64
N VAL A 17 -12.78 8.45 -6.69
CA VAL A 17 -12.89 7.37 -5.68
C VAL A 17 -13.89 7.79 -4.59
N ARG A 18 -14.81 6.90 -4.23
CA ARG A 18 -15.88 7.16 -3.25
C ARG A 18 -15.70 6.38 -1.95
N ILE A 19 -16.29 6.88 -0.87
CA ILE A 19 -16.41 6.12 0.39
C ILE A 19 -17.24 4.84 0.14
N GLY A 20 -16.81 3.72 0.71
CA GLY A 20 -17.36 2.38 0.51
C GLY A 20 -16.87 1.67 -0.76
N GLN A 21 -16.05 2.33 -1.58
CA GLN A 21 -15.50 1.72 -2.79
C GLN A 21 -14.33 0.80 -2.46
N THR A 22 -14.31 -0.39 -3.03
CA THR A 22 -13.14 -1.27 -3.01
C THR A 22 -12.08 -0.76 -3.97
N VAL A 23 -10.89 -0.51 -3.45
CA VAL A 23 -9.70 -0.06 -4.18
C VAL A 23 -8.50 -0.92 -3.80
N ILE A 24 -7.39 -0.76 -4.50
CA ILE A 24 -6.12 -1.41 -4.23
C ILE A 24 -5.16 -0.37 -3.67
N SER A 25 -4.58 -0.65 -2.52
CA SER A 25 -3.59 0.22 -1.87
C SER A 25 -2.45 -0.57 -1.29
N LYS A 26 -1.32 0.11 -1.04
CA LYS A 26 -0.12 -0.46 -0.44
C LYS A 26 -0.30 -0.59 1.07
N HIS A 27 -0.17 -1.80 1.59
CA HIS A 27 -0.18 -2.07 3.03
C HIS A 27 1.19 -1.81 3.67
N LYS A 28 1.24 -1.75 5.00
CA LYS A 28 2.46 -1.52 5.80
C LYS A 28 3.56 -2.55 5.52
N ASN A 29 3.20 -3.75 5.07
CA ASN A 29 4.14 -4.80 4.65
C ASN A 29 4.72 -4.64 3.23
N ASN A 30 4.52 -3.47 2.58
CA ASN A 30 4.97 -3.17 1.21
C ASN A 30 4.32 -4.00 0.08
N ARG A 31 3.23 -4.71 0.35
CA ARG A 31 2.42 -5.42 -0.66
C ARG A 31 1.12 -4.68 -0.93
N TYR A 32 0.51 -4.97 -2.07
CA TYR A 32 -0.78 -4.37 -2.44
C TYR A 32 -1.90 -5.34 -2.11
N TYR A 33 -2.98 -4.80 -1.56
CA TYR A 33 -4.20 -5.54 -1.21
C TYR A 33 -5.43 -4.75 -1.60
N HIS A 34 -6.54 -5.46 -1.72
CA HIS A 34 -7.85 -4.84 -1.75
C HIS A 34 -8.15 -4.24 -0.38
N CYS A 35 -8.74 -3.05 -0.38
CA CYS A 35 -9.13 -2.29 0.78
C CYS A 35 -10.37 -1.47 0.45
N GLU A 36 -11.15 -1.12 1.47
CA GLU A 36 -12.33 -0.28 1.34
C GLU A 36 -11.99 1.15 1.74
N VAL A 37 -12.47 2.12 0.99
CA VAL A 37 -12.29 3.54 1.32
C VAL A 37 -13.29 3.92 2.41
N ILE A 38 -12.82 4.22 3.60
CA ILE A 38 -13.67 4.61 4.74
C ILE A 38 -13.74 6.12 4.94
N GLY A 39 -12.82 6.88 4.35
CA GLY A 39 -12.78 8.33 4.49
C GLY A 39 -12.08 9.02 3.33
N LEU A 40 -12.58 10.19 2.97
CA LEU A 40 -12.01 11.09 1.97
C LEU A 40 -11.77 12.42 2.65
N SER A 41 -10.53 12.88 2.66
CA SER A 41 -10.17 14.18 3.17
C SER A 41 -9.24 14.90 2.21
N THR A 42 -9.19 16.22 2.35
CA THR A 42 -8.29 17.06 1.59
C THR A 42 -7.36 17.72 2.60
N GLN A 43 -6.06 17.56 2.39
CA GLN A 43 -5.03 18.06 3.28
C GLN A 43 -4.23 19.13 2.54
N VAL A 44 -4.10 20.30 3.16
CA VAL A 44 -3.25 21.38 2.63
C VAL A 44 -1.87 21.24 3.26
N PHE A 45 -0.83 21.32 2.43
CA PHE A 45 0.55 21.39 2.85
C PHE A 45 1.21 22.67 2.33
N TYR A 46 2.14 23.20 3.11
CA TYR A 46 2.92 24.39 2.79
C TYR A 46 4.35 24.02 2.43
N GLU A 47 4.86 24.75 1.46
CA GLU A 47 6.23 24.69 0.99
C GLU A 47 6.98 25.90 1.52
N VAL A 48 8.13 25.66 2.15
CA VAL A 48 8.99 26.72 2.70
C VAL A 48 10.46 26.45 2.42
N ASN A 49 11.23 27.53 2.31
CA ASN A 49 12.69 27.50 2.32
C ASN A 49 13.19 28.06 3.64
N PHE A 50 13.89 27.26 4.43
CA PHE A 50 14.53 27.68 5.67
C PHE A 50 15.77 28.54 5.38
N ASP A 51 16.15 29.38 6.33
CA ASP A 51 17.31 30.26 6.20
C ASP A 51 18.65 29.50 6.14
N ASP A 52 18.69 28.23 6.57
CA ASP A 52 19.84 27.33 6.43
C ASP A 52 20.00 26.75 5.01
N GLY A 53 19.06 27.06 4.10
CA GLY A 53 19.00 26.54 2.74
C GLY A 53 18.24 25.21 2.59
N SER A 54 17.67 24.68 3.66
CA SER A 54 16.83 23.48 3.63
C SER A 54 15.43 23.81 3.07
N PHE A 55 14.84 22.84 2.37
CA PHE A 55 13.48 22.94 1.82
C PHE A 55 12.56 21.92 2.49
N SER A 56 11.30 22.31 2.71
CA SER A 56 10.24 21.43 3.20
C SER A 56 8.95 21.70 2.44
N ASP A 57 8.26 20.64 2.06
CA ASP A 57 6.98 20.64 1.33
C ASP A 57 5.83 20.00 2.13
N ASN A 58 6.09 19.63 3.38
CA ASN A 58 5.20 18.79 4.18
C ASN A 58 4.71 19.47 5.46
N LEU A 59 4.72 20.80 5.50
CA LEU A 59 4.25 21.58 6.64
C LEU A 59 2.73 21.74 6.65
N TYR A 60 2.12 21.66 7.83
CA TYR A 60 0.72 21.99 8.01
C TYR A 60 0.54 23.50 8.19
N PRO A 61 -0.62 24.07 7.82
CA PRO A 61 -0.92 25.47 8.10
C PRO A 61 -0.82 25.85 9.58
N GLY A 62 -1.04 24.87 10.48
CA GLY A 62 -0.90 25.06 11.93
C GLY A 62 0.55 25.13 12.43
N ASP A 63 1.53 24.69 11.63
CA ASP A 63 2.96 24.73 11.99
C ASP A 63 3.52 26.16 11.82
N ILE A 64 2.84 27.02 11.05
CA ILE A 64 3.21 28.42 10.90
C ILE A 64 2.69 29.22 12.10
N VAL A 65 3.57 29.60 13.02
CA VAL A 65 3.18 30.35 14.23
C VAL A 65 3.11 31.86 14.01
N SER A 66 3.83 32.38 13.02
CA SER A 66 3.87 33.81 12.69
C SER A 66 2.55 34.36 12.12
N HIS A 67 1.76 33.50 11.49
CA HIS A 67 0.53 33.87 10.79
C HIS A 67 -0.55 32.87 11.15
N ASN A 68 -1.77 33.34 11.49
CA ASN A 68 -2.88 32.44 11.76
C ASN A 68 -3.45 31.92 10.43
N CYS A 69 -2.74 30.97 9.83
CA CYS A 69 -3.01 30.48 8.47
C CYS A 69 -4.35 29.72 8.38
N LEU A 70 -4.84 29.19 9.51
CA LEU A 70 -6.14 28.54 9.60
C LEU A 70 -7.30 29.54 9.46
N GLN A 71 -7.09 30.79 9.85
CA GLN A 71 -8.13 31.84 9.82
C GLN A 71 -7.99 32.76 8.60
N TYR A 72 -6.75 33.17 8.28
CA TYR A 72 -6.49 34.16 7.23
C TYR A 72 -6.00 33.55 5.92
N GLY A 73 -5.76 32.23 5.89
CA GLY A 73 -5.19 31.56 4.72
C GLY A 73 -3.67 31.66 4.65
N PRO A 74 -3.07 31.26 3.52
CA PRO A 74 -1.61 31.20 3.36
C PRO A 74 -0.96 32.60 3.44
N PRO A 75 0.32 32.67 3.85
CA PRO A 75 1.18 33.82 3.62
C PRO A 75 1.39 34.10 2.12
N ALA A 76 1.90 35.27 1.75
CA ALA A 76 2.30 35.51 0.37
C ALA A 76 3.61 34.78 0.05
N PRO A 77 3.83 34.37 -1.22
CA PRO A 77 5.13 33.86 -1.64
C PRO A 77 6.27 34.83 -1.29
N ASP A 78 7.39 34.28 -0.84
CA ASP A 78 8.57 34.96 -0.27
C ASP A 78 8.38 35.65 1.09
N ASP A 79 7.20 35.60 1.71
CA ASP A 79 7.00 36.11 3.07
C ASP A 79 7.83 35.33 4.09
N VAL A 80 8.47 36.06 5.00
CA VAL A 80 9.20 35.47 6.12
C VAL A 80 8.22 35.00 7.18
N VAL A 81 8.27 33.70 7.46
CA VAL A 81 7.42 33.01 8.42
C VAL A 81 8.26 32.36 9.51
N GLN A 82 7.65 32.19 10.68
CA GLN A 82 8.18 31.35 11.77
C GLN A 82 7.46 30.02 11.75
N VAL A 83 8.22 28.95 11.65
CA VAL A 83 7.74 27.56 11.61
C VAL A 83 8.09 26.88 12.93
N GLN A 84 7.11 26.29 13.60
CA GLN A 84 7.34 25.37 14.70
C GLN A 84 7.64 23.98 14.14
N TRP A 85 8.87 23.52 14.27
CA TRP A 85 9.28 22.21 13.76
C TRP A 85 8.99 21.09 14.77
N THR A 86 9.20 19.84 14.37
CA THR A 86 8.89 18.64 15.18
C THR A 86 9.64 18.56 16.51
N ASP A 87 10.75 19.27 16.61
CA ASP A 87 11.58 19.40 17.81
C ASP A 87 11.09 20.52 18.75
N THR A 88 9.94 21.13 18.46
CA THR A 88 9.34 22.26 19.18
C THR A 88 10.10 23.59 19.09
N HIS A 89 11.18 23.65 18.31
CA HIS A 89 11.89 24.91 18.07
C HIS A 89 11.26 25.70 16.92
N LEU A 90 11.47 27.03 16.98
CA LEU A 90 11.03 27.95 15.95
C LEU A 90 12.16 28.21 14.98
N TYR A 91 11.87 28.00 13.69
CA TYR A 91 12.80 28.27 12.60
C TYR A 91 12.23 29.34 11.69
N SER A 92 13.12 30.22 11.21
CA SER A 92 12.78 31.23 10.22
C SER A 92 12.85 30.59 8.83
N ALA A 93 11.79 30.79 8.06
CA ALA A 93 11.67 30.29 6.70
C ALA A 93 10.94 31.29 5.81
N LYS A 94 11.06 31.13 4.51
CA LYS A 94 10.31 31.87 3.50
C LYS A 94 9.25 30.98 2.90
N PHE A 95 8.01 31.46 2.88
CA PHE A 95 6.90 30.76 2.25
C PHE A 95 7.10 30.70 0.73
N VAL A 96 6.92 29.53 0.14
CA VAL A 96 7.08 29.32 -1.31
C VAL A 96 5.72 29.16 -1.96
N ALA A 97 4.97 28.15 -1.53
CA ALA A 97 3.67 27.80 -2.11
C ALA A 97 2.81 27.00 -1.11
N MET A 98 1.54 26.83 -1.46
CA MET A 98 0.71 25.77 -0.88
C MET A 98 0.36 24.77 -1.98
N HIS A 99 0.24 23.51 -1.60
CA HIS A 99 -0.38 22.51 -2.46
C HIS A 99 -1.41 21.70 -1.68
N THR A 100 -2.44 21.24 -2.40
CA THR A 100 -3.57 20.54 -1.83
C THR A 100 -3.50 19.07 -2.23
N VAL A 101 -3.46 18.18 -1.24
CA VAL A 101 -3.35 16.73 -1.44
C VAL A 101 -4.65 16.05 -1.04
N HIS A 102 -5.18 15.22 -1.93
CA HIS A 102 -6.29 14.33 -1.59
C HIS A 102 -5.78 13.11 -0.83
N VAL A 103 -6.37 12.91 0.33
CA VAL A 103 -6.00 11.90 1.30
C VAL A 103 -7.16 10.91 1.45
N PHE A 104 -6.84 9.63 1.32
CA PHE A 104 -7.78 8.53 1.37
C PHE A 104 -7.48 7.71 2.62
N GLN A 105 -8.48 7.59 3.49
CA GLN A 105 -8.44 6.64 4.60
C GLN A 105 -9.03 5.33 4.10
N VAL A 106 -8.22 4.28 4.11
CA VAL A 106 -8.62 2.94 3.66
C VAL A 106 -8.56 1.95 4.81
N GLU A 107 -9.46 0.98 4.79
CA GLU A 107 -9.51 -0.15 5.70
C GLU A 107 -9.23 -1.44 4.94
N PHE A 108 -8.28 -2.22 5.43
CA PHE A 108 -7.92 -3.52 4.86
C PHE A 108 -8.75 -4.63 5.50
N GLU A 109 -8.77 -5.81 4.86
CA GLU A 109 -9.51 -6.99 5.34
C GLU A 109 -9.09 -7.47 6.75
N ASP A 110 -7.86 -7.15 7.17
CA ASP A 110 -7.35 -7.42 8.53
C ASP A 110 -7.87 -6.41 9.59
N GLY A 111 -8.75 -5.48 9.19
CA GLY A 111 -9.24 -4.38 10.02
C GLY A 111 -8.22 -3.27 10.24
N SER A 112 -7.04 -3.36 9.62
CA SER A 112 -6.05 -2.29 9.73
C SER A 112 -6.46 -1.10 8.85
N GLN A 113 -6.26 0.10 9.38
CA GLN A 113 -6.52 1.33 8.65
C GLN A 113 -5.21 2.01 8.26
N LEU A 114 -5.23 2.65 7.10
CA LEU A 114 -4.11 3.42 6.59
C LEU A 114 -4.60 4.66 5.86
N THR A 115 -3.83 5.73 6.02
CA THR A 115 -4.02 6.98 5.30
C THR A 115 -3.02 7.03 4.14
N THR A 116 -3.53 7.19 2.92
CA THR A 116 -2.72 7.17 1.70
C THR A 116 -3.09 8.31 0.75
N LYS A 117 -2.22 8.64 -0.20
CA LYS A 117 -2.44 9.69 -1.20
C LYS A 117 -3.15 9.13 -2.44
N ARG A 118 -3.73 10.00 -3.27
CA ARG A 118 -4.38 9.57 -4.54
C ARG A 118 -3.47 8.75 -5.44
N GLU A 119 -2.19 9.08 -5.49
CA GLU A 119 -1.17 8.42 -6.35
C GLU A 119 -0.90 6.95 -6.00
N ASP A 120 -1.23 6.55 -4.76
CA ASP A 120 -1.03 5.21 -4.24
C ASP A 120 -2.33 4.39 -4.14
N VAL A 121 -3.46 4.98 -4.56
CA VAL A 121 -4.78 4.34 -4.61
C VAL A 121 -5.08 3.94 -6.04
N TYR A 122 -5.45 2.69 -6.23
CA TYR A 122 -5.81 2.18 -7.55
C TYR A 122 -7.22 1.62 -7.58
N THR A 123 -8.03 1.96 -8.58
CA THR A 123 -9.35 1.33 -8.76
C THR A 123 -9.22 -0.06 -9.37
N LEU A 124 -10.31 -0.84 -9.35
CA LEU A 124 -10.32 -2.18 -9.94
C LEU A 124 -10.39 -2.16 -11.47
N ASP A 125 -10.90 -1.07 -12.03
CA ASP A 125 -11.13 -0.91 -13.47
C ASP A 125 -9.93 -0.30 -14.20
N GLU A 126 -8.97 0.28 -13.46
CA GLU A 126 -7.80 0.92 -14.06
C GLU A 126 -6.63 -0.05 -14.27
N GLU A 127 -5.81 0.24 -15.30
CA GLU A 127 -4.66 -0.59 -15.60
C GLU A 127 -3.53 -0.34 -14.58
N LEU A 128 -3.42 -1.25 -13.63
CA LEU A 128 -2.39 -1.24 -12.59
C LEU A 128 -0.97 -1.20 -13.18
N PRO A 129 -0.03 -0.41 -12.64
CA PRO A 129 1.38 -0.48 -13.03
C PRO A 129 1.96 -1.89 -12.83
N LYS A 130 2.92 -2.30 -13.68
CA LYS A 130 3.57 -3.64 -13.58
C LYS A 130 4.09 -3.96 -12.17
N ARG A 131 4.61 -2.94 -11.46
CA ARG A 131 5.11 -3.06 -10.09
C ARG A 131 4.01 -3.39 -9.07
N VAL A 132 2.81 -2.85 -9.30
CA VAL A 132 1.63 -3.07 -8.46
C VAL A 132 1.07 -4.46 -8.75
N ARG A 133 0.82 -4.82 -10.03
CA ARG A 133 0.35 -6.16 -10.43
C ARG A 133 1.23 -7.29 -9.89
N SER A 134 2.55 -7.13 -10.00
CA SER A 134 3.49 -8.16 -9.53
C SER A 134 3.50 -8.36 -8.01
N LYS A 135 3.03 -7.37 -7.23
CA LYS A 135 3.03 -7.40 -5.76
C LYS A 135 1.62 -7.43 -5.18
N LEU A 136 0.59 -7.49 -6.02
CA LEU A 136 -0.80 -7.63 -5.63
C LEU A 136 -1.02 -9.03 -5.07
N SER A 137 -1.52 -9.10 -3.85
CA SER A 137 -1.89 -10.38 -3.24
C SER A 137 -3.26 -10.81 -3.76
N GLN A 138 -3.31 -11.94 -4.48
CA GLN A 138 -4.56 -12.56 -4.95
C GLN A 138 -5.32 -13.32 -3.86
N ALA A 139 -4.81 -13.34 -2.62
CA ALA A 139 -5.45 -14.07 -1.52
C ALA A 139 -6.87 -13.56 -1.21
N SER A 140 -7.14 -12.25 -1.41
CA SER A 140 -8.46 -11.66 -1.19
C SER A 140 -9.41 -11.76 -2.39
N SER A 141 -8.93 -12.10 -3.60
CA SER A 141 -9.82 -12.33 -4.76
C SER A 141 -10.49 -13.71 -4.73
N MET A 142 -10.03 -14.63 -3.88
CA MET A 142 -10.61 -15.96 -3.69
C MET A 142 -12.00 -15.91 -3.03
N ARG A 143 -12.44 -14.76 -2.52
CA ARG A 143 -13.79 -14.58 -1.96
C ARG A 143 -14.86 -14.23 -2.98
N PHE A 144 -14.49 -13.73 -4.18
CA PHE A 144 -15.48 -13.23 -5.14
C PHE A 144 -15.70 -14.13 -6.37
N ASN A 145 -14.86 -15.15 -6.60
CA ASN A 145 -14.96 -16.00 -7.80
C ASN A 145 -15.24 -17.49 -7.56
N ASP A 146 -15.46 -17.94 -6.32
CA ASP A 146 -15.54 -19.39 -6.02
C ASP A 146 -16.94 -19.90 -5.58
N VAL A 147 -18.00 -19.14 -5.83
CA VAL A 147 -19.39 -19.59 -5.56
C VAL A 147 -20.15 -19.98 -6.84
N PHE A 148 -19.59 -19.80 -8.03
CA PHE A 148 -20.34 -20.09 -9.25
C PHE A 148 -19.45 -20.51 -10.43
N TYR A 149 -18.71 -21.60 -10.30
CA TYR A 149 -18.49 -22.59 -11.38
C TYR A 149 -17.80 -23.80 -10.74
N GLY A 150 -18.60 -24.79 -10.35
CA GLY A 150 -18.06 -26.14 -10.23
C GLY A 150 -17.66 -26.62 -11.61
N ASP A 151 -16.38 -26.91 -11.79
CA ASP A 151 -15.96 -27.99 -12.68
C ASP A 151 -14.56 -28.49 -12.23
N ASP A 152 -14.51 -29.80 -11.99
CA ASP A 152 -13.36 -30.58 -11.57
C ASP A 152 -12.27 -30.59 -12.64
N VAL A 153 -11.09 -29.97 -12.45
CA VAL A 153 -9.87 -30.43 -13.16
C VAL A 153 -8.57 -30.20 -12.37
N GLN A 154 -8.16 -31.28 -11.70
CA GLN A 154 -6.79 -31.83 -11.53
C GLN A 154 -5.65 -30.97 -10.94
N GLU A 155 -5.24 -31.40 -9.75
CA GLU A 155 -3.87 -31.29 -9.24
C GLU A 155 -2.83 -31.72 -10.29
N ALA A 156 -2.09 -30.77 -10.86
CA ALA A 156 -0.78 -31.04 -11.45
C ALA A 156 0.30 -30.52 -10.51
N LYS A 157 0.50 -31.23 -9.39
CA LYS A 157 1.71 -31.11 -8.57
C LYS A 157 2.91 -31.34 -9.47
N ARG A 158 3.68 -30.28 -9.77
CA ARG A 158 4.95 -30.39 -10.47
C ARG A 158 5.89 -31.27 -9.62
N GLN A 159 6.16 -32.49 -10.09
CA GLN A 159 7.18 -33.35 -9.51
C GLN A 159 8.54 -32.65 -9.68
N ARG A 160 9.20 -32.32 -8.56
CA ARG A 160 10.57 -31.81 -8.59
C ARG A 160 11.49 -32.90 -9.15
N VAL A 161 12.03 -32.68 -10.34
CA VAL A 161 13.16 -33.47 -10.84
C VAL A 161 14.37 -33.14 -9.98
N VAL A 162 14.93 -34.14 -9.30
CA VAL A 162 16.15 -34.00 -8.50
C VAL A 162 17.32 -33.72 -9.45
N ASN A 163 18.17 -32.77 -9.05
CA ASN A 163 19.32 -32.33 -9.83
C ASN A 163 20.34 -33.48 -10.01
N PRO A 164 20.75 -33.84 -11.23
CA PRO A 164 21.65 -34.98 -11.47
C PRO A 164 23.05 -34.84 -10.85
N LYS A 165 23.42 -33.66 -10.34
CA LYS A 165 24.68 -33.42 -9.62
C LYS A 165 24.82 -34.16 -8.29
N TYR A 166 23.75 -34.79 -7.78
CA TYR A 166 23.76 -35.53 -6.51
C TYR A 166 23.36 -37.02 -6.66
N ILE A 167 23.55 -37.61 -7.85
CA ILE A 167 23.22 -39.02 -8.12
C ILE A 167 24.41 -39.97 -7.82
N GLY A 168 25.61 -39.44 -7.55
CA GLY A 168 26.85 -40.22 -7.52
C GLY A 168 27.32 -40.80 -6.19
N ASP A 169 26.82 -40.33 -5.04
CA ASP A 169 27.42 -40.67 -3.75
C ASP A 169 26.45 -41.47 -2.87
N PHE A 170 26.13 -42.70 -3.28
CA PHE A 170 25.74 -43.74 -2.34
C PHE A 170 26.39 -45.07 -2.78
N VAL A 171 27.56 -45.31 -2.20
CA VAL A 171 28.28 -46.59 -2.30
C VAL A 171 27.38 -47.68 -1.71
N GLU A 172 27.18 -48.74 -2.48
CA GLU A 172 26.54 -50.00 -2.07
C GLU A 172 27.11 -50.48 -0.73
N ASN A 173 26.22 -50.72 0.23
CA ASN A 173 26.51 -51.65 1.32
C ASN A 173 25.52 -52.81 1.17
N PRO A 174 25.95 -53.96 0.63
CA PRO A 174 25.06 -55.07 0.34
C PRO A 174 25.00 -55.94 1.60
N ASP A 175 24.09 -55.64 2.52
CA ASP A 175 23.59 -56.58 3.54
C ASP A 175 22.59 -55.84 4.43
N LEU A 176 21.31 -55.82 4.06
CA LEU A 176 20.23 -56.05 5.03
C LEU A 176 18.90 -56.30 4.31
N HIS A 177 18.38 -57.49 4.54
CA HIS A 177 17.20 -58.07 3.94
C HIS A 177 15.89 -57.35 4.32
N PHE A 178 15.01 -57.28 3.32
CA PHE A 178 13.55 -57.31 3.36
C PHE A 178 12.92 -57.57 4.73
N LEU A 179 12.03 -56.67 5.16
CA LEU A 179 10.79 -57.02 5.83
C LEU A 179 9.71 -56.00 5.46
N ASP A 180 8.74 -56.46 4.67
CA ASP A 180 7.42 -55.85 4.56
C ASP A 180 6.85 -55.57 5.95
N ASN A 181 6.28 -54.39 6.15
CA ASN A 181 5.34 -54.16 7.24
C ASN A 181 4.23 -53.20 6.81
N THR A 182 3.18 -53.82 6.27
CA THR A 182 1.78 -53.40 6.38
C THR A 182 1.51 -52.85 7.78
N PHE A 183 1.18 -51.56 7.89
CA PHE A 183 0.65 -50.98 9.13
C PHE A 183 -0.88 -50.99 9.08
N PRO A 184 -1.57 -51.70 10.00
CA PRO A 184 -3.02 -51.64 10.09
C PRO A 184 -3.49 -50.37 10.82
N VAL A 185 -4.61 -49.86 10.33
CA VAL A 185 -5.44 -48.79 10.90
C VAL A 185 -5.94 -49.21 12.29
N GLN A 186 -5.82 -48.33 13.28
CA GLN A 186 -6.50 -48.49 14.57
C GLN A 186 -7.46 -47.33 14.83
N SER A 187 -8.74 -47.66 14.72
CA SER A 187 -9.92 -46.90 15.15
C SER A 187 -9.98 -46.80 16.68
N ARG A 188 -10.28 -45.60 17.21
CA ARG A 188 -10.68 -45.41 18.61
C ARG A 188 -12.19 -45.27 18.70
N HIS A 189 -12.84 -46.18 19.41
CA HIS A 189 -14.22 -46.04 19.89
C HIS A 189 -14.23 -45.52 21.33
N ALA A 190 -15.31 -44.80 21.64
CA ALA A 190 -15.64 -44.18 22.90
C ALA A 190 -15.94 -45.17 24.04
N THR A 191 -15.79 -44.68 25.27
CA THR A 191 -16.76 -44.84 26.36
C THR A 191 -16.67 -43.58 27.22
#